data_AF-A0ABD1CXE9-F1
#
_entry.id   AF-A0ABD1CXE9-F1
#
_cell.length_a   1.000
_cell.length_b   1.000
_cell.length_c   1.000
_cell.angle_alpha   90.00
_cell.angle_beta   90.00
_cell.angle_gamma   90.00
#
_symmetry.space_group_name_H-M   'P 1'
#
loop_
_entity.id
_entity.type
_entity.pdbx_description
1 polymer ?
#
loop_
_entity_poly.entity_id
_entity_poly.type
_entity_poly.pdbx_seq_one_letter_code
_entity_poly.pdbx_strand_id
1 'polypeptide(L)'
;MESSLEVTIQFVELIRKHPVIYDGTIKYLQNAGAHIAAWEEVATRTGATTEQCKKWWKKLRSSLCRKVRDNNHKNAEGPELEDRLDYNVTFVNLVRMRPSLYNGTHPQSRPTLWEEVAQQLREAYPASAASGVECKRRWEKFRYSYNIFLRKGYRFRPWGIERHFRFLIPFLQYRVPDRVDAYRAARQLIDLVRSYPCLYDGSDRHAKTDAWEAVAKGMGEAATPLECLRKWLKLRDGFQRHLRDGKDLHPRGIEEELRFLEPYLATEGSVAEQGLPVDEDELFVMQFVEGMGRMSASQNRLFRIEAIRAVREILDG
;
A
#
# COMPACT_ATOMS: atom_id res chain seq x y z
N MET A 1 9.36 33.31 -21.97
CA MET A 1 9.52 32.07 -21.16
C MET A 1 8.22 31.91 -20.41
N GLU A 2 7.32 31.05 -20.90
CA GLU A 2 6.13 30.65 -20.12
C GLU A 2 6.60 30.12 -18.76
N SER A 3 5.96 30.59 -17.69
CA SER A 3 6.30 30.20 -16.33
C SER A 3 6.15 28.69 -16.20
N SER A 4 7.15 28.01 -15.64
CA SER A 4 7.11 26.55 -15.36
C SER A 4 5.86 26.13 -14.57
N LEU A 5 5.23 27.07 -13.87
CA LEU A 5 3.97 26.90 -13.14
C LEU A 5 2.77 26.77 -14.09
N GLU A 6 2.71 27.59 -15.12
CA GLU A 6 1.60 27.63 -16.08
C GLU A 6 1.54 26.33 -16.90
N VAL A 7 2.71 25.83 -17.30
CA VAL A 7 2.88 24.53 -17.95
C VAL A 7 2.42 23.38 -17.03
N THR A 8 2.67 23.47 -15.72
CA THR A 8 2.21 22.48 -14.73
C THR A 8 0.70 22.52 -14.52
N ILE A 9 0.09 23.71 -14.46
CA ILE A 9 -1.36 23.88 -14.29
C ILE A 9 -2.10 23.36 -15.52
N GLN A 10 -1.63 23.70 -16.72
CA GLN A 10 -2.20 23.21 -17.97
C GLN A 10 -2.11 21.68 -18.06
N PHE A 11 -1.00 21.09 -17.64
CA PHE A 11 -0.83 19.63 -17.57
C PHE A 11 -1.83 18.97 -16.62
N VAL A 12 -2.04 19.53 -15.43
CA VAL A 12 -3.01 19.00 -14.44
C VAL A 12 -4.44 19.13 -14.94
N GLU A 13 -4.83 20.28 -15.53
CA GLU A 13 -6.16 20.45 -16.11
C GLU A 13 -6.42 19.50 -17.26
N LEU A 14 -5.40 19.16 -18.04
CA LEU A 14 -5.51 18.19 -19.10
C LEU A 14 -5.73 16.78 -18.54
N ILE A 15 -4.94 16.35 -17.55
CA ILE A 15 -5.16 15.08 -16.86
C ILE A 15 -6.54 15.03 -16.21
N ARG A 16 -7.03 16.14 -15.65
CA ARG A 16 -8.35 16.23 -15.01
C ARG A 16 -9.49 15.85 -15.96
N LYS A 17 -9.37 16.17 -17.25
CA LYS A 17 -10.35 15.82 -18.31
C LYS A 17 -10.37 14.34 -18.66
N HIS A 18 -9.38 13.57 -18.21
CA HIS A 18 -9.29 12.12 -18.44
C HIS A 18 -9.36 11.34 -17.12
N PRO A 19 -10.56 11.16 -16.53
CA PRO A 19 -10.75 10.37 -15.31
C PRO A 19 -10.12 8.98 -15.37
N VAL A 20 -10.07 8.35 -16.55
CA VAL A 20 -9.42 7.05 -16.74
C VAL A 20 -7.96 7.00 -16.28
N ILE A 21 -7.25 8.14 -16.26
CA ILE A 21 -5.85 8.25 -15.83
C ILE A 21 -5.68 8.22 -14.30
N TYR A 22 -6.69 8.68 -13.54
CA TYR A 22 -6.54 8.88 -12.10
C TYR A 22 -7.69 8.35 -11.24
N ASP A 23 -8.84 8.03 -11.81
CA ASP A 23 -10.00 7.47 -11.15
C ASP A 23 -9.94 5.95 -11.17
N GLY A 24 -9.41 5.37 -10.09
CA GLY A 24 -9.34 3.92 -9.90
C GLY A 24 -10.67 3.26 -9.57
N THR A 25 -11.80 3.95 -9.66
CA THR A 25 -13.12 3.29 -9.74
C THR A 25 -13.39 2.75 -11.15
N ILE A 26 -12.67 3.26 -12.17
CA ILE A 26 -12.72 2.78 -13.54
C ILE A 26 -11.76 1.60 -13.68
N LYS A 27 -12.28 0.41 -13.98
CA LYS A 27 -11.47 -0.81 -14.10
C LYS A 27 -10.57 -0.72 -15.34
N TYR A 28 -9.26 -0.80 -15.13
CA TYR A 28 -8.23 -0.75 -16.18
C TYR A 28 -8.44 -1.79 -17.28
N LEU A 29 -8.64 -3.05 -16.88
CA LEU A 29 -8.72 -4.17 -17.82
C LEU A 29 -9.85 -4.02 -18.84
N GLN A 30 -10.93 -3.32 -18.46
CA GLN A 30 -12.06 -3.06 -19.36
C GLN A 30 -11.84 -1.82 -20.23
N ASN A 31 -10.84 -1.00 -19.92
CA ASN A 31 -10.61 0.33 -20.50
C ASN A 31 -9.14 0.57 -20.88
N ALA A 32 -8.34 -0.47 -21.08
CA ALA A 32 -6.91 -0.35 -21.36
C ALA A 32 -6.65 0.51 -22.60
N GLY A 33 -7.45 0.33 -23.66
CA GLY A 33 -7.42 1.17 -24.85
C GLY A 33 -7.76 2.64 -24.56
N ALA A 34 -8.74 2.91 -23.69
CA ALA A 34 -9.09 4.28 -23.30
C ALA A 34 -8.02 4.93 -22.42
N HIS A 35 -7.31 4.16 -21.60
CA HIS A 35 -6.19 4.64 -20.81
C HIS A 35 -4.99 5.02 -21.70
N ILE A 36 -4.65 4.17 -22.67
CA ILE A 36 -3.58 4.45 -23.65
C ILE A 36 -3.94 5.70 -24.47
N ALA A 37 -5.15 5.76 -25.03
CA ALA A 37 -5.62 6.90 -25.80
C ALA A 37 -5.61 8.21 -25.00
N ALA A 38 -5.99 8.16 -23.72
CA ALA A 38 -5.95 9.33 -22.84
C ALA A 38 -4.51 9.83 -22.60
N TRP A 39 -3.53 8.93 -22.42
CA TRP A 39 -2.13 9.34 -22.28
C TRP A 39 -1.55 9.87 -23.59
N GLU A 40 -1.92 9.31 -24.74
CA GLU A 40 -1.52 9.79 -26.06
C GLU A 40 -2.08 11.19 -26.35
N GLU A 41 -3.33 11.46 -25.97
CA GLU A 41 -3.92 12.80 -26.08
C GLU A 41 -3.18 13.80 -25.17
N VAL A 42 -2.87 13.41 -23.93
CA VAL A 42 -2.10 14.22 -22.99
C VAL A 42 -0.71 14.55 -23.55
N ALA A 43 -0.02 13.54 -24.08
CA ALA A 43 1.30 13.66 -24.71
C ALA A 43 1.27 14.63 -25.91
N THR A 44 0.30 14.44 -26.79
CA THR A 44 0.13 15.27 -28.00
C THR A 44 -0.05 16.74 -27.66
N ARG A 45 -0.91 17.07 -26.68
CA ARG A 45 -1.18 18.47 -26.32
C ARG A 45 -0.08 19.12 -25.48
N THR A 46 0.75 18.31 -24.82
CA THR A 46 1.86 18.82 -24.00
C THR A 46 3.18 18.88 -24.78
N GLY A 47 3.20 18.37 -26.02
CA GLY A 47 4.40 18.28 -26.84
C GLY A 47 5.47 17.33 -26.27
N ALA A 48 5.07 16.43 -25.36
CA ALA A 48 5.96 15.50 -24.68
C ALA A 48 5.58 14.05 -25.02
N THR A 49 6.47 13.11 -24.76
CA THR A 49 6.17 11.68 -24.89
C THR A 49 5.25 11.20 -23.77
N THR A 50 4.44 10.17 -24.04
CA THR A 50 3.58 9.52 -23.03
C THR A 50 4.35 9.15 -21.77
N GLU A 51 5.57 8.63 -21.93
CA GLU A 51 6.46 8.27 -20.82
C GLU A 51 6.95 9.47 -20.00
N GLN A 52 7.24 10.60 -20.65
CA GLN A 52 7.57 11.85 -19.95
C GLN A 52 6.36 12.37 -19.15
N CYS A 53 5.15 12.34 -19.75
CA CYS A 53 3.92 12.72 -19.06
C CYS A 53 3.65 11.83 -17.84
N LYS A 54 3.80 10.50 -17.97
CA LYS A 54 3.66 9.56 -16.85
C LYS A 54 4.66 9.85 -15.72
N LYS A 55 5.94 10.04 -16.06
CA LYS A 55 6.99 10.38 -15.07
C LYS A 55 6.68 11.71 -14.36
N TRP A 56 6.22 12.71 -15.11
CA TRP A 56 5.88 14.02 -14.55
C TRP A 56 4.67 13.93 -13.60
N TRP A 57 3.62 13.23 -14.00
CA TRP A 57 2.46 12.95 -13.16
C TRP A 57 2.82 12.19 -11.88
N LYS A 58 3.67 11.17 -11.98
CA LYS A 58 4.20 10.42 -10.83
C LYS A 58 4.94 11.34 -9.85
N LYS A 59 5.77 12.26 -10.35
CA LYS A 59 6.50 13.24 -9.54
C LYS A 59 5.55 14.22 -8.84
N LEU A 60 4.57 14.76 -9.56
CA LEU A 60 3.55 15.67 -9.03
C LEU A 60 2.73 15.02 -7.92
N ARG A 61 2.20 13.81 -8.17
CA ARG A 61 1.45 13.04 -7.17
C ARG A 61 2.30 12.70 -5.95
N SER A 62 3.54 12.26 -6.15
CA SER A 62 4.44 11.93 -5.04
C SER A 62 4.73 13.15 -4.16
N SER A 63 4.93 14.32 -4.79
CA SER A 63 5.10 15.59 -4.08
C SER A 63 3.86 15.96 -3.27
N LEU A 64 2.66 15.86 -3.87
CA LEU A 64 1.40 16.12 -3.19
C LEU A 64 1.16 15.18 -2.01
N CYS A 65 1.34 13.87 -2.20
CA CYS A 65 1.17 12.89 -1.12
C CYS A 65 2.12 13.15 0.05
N ARG A 66 3.36 13.61 -0.21
CA ARG A 66 4.29 14.02 0.84
C ARG A 66 3.78 15.26 1.56
N LYS A 67 3.40 16.33 0.84
CA LYS A 67 2.87 17.56 1.46
C LYS A 67 1.61 17.31 2.29
N VAL A 68 0.68 16.49 1.80
CA VAL A 68 -0.53 16.11 2.56
C VAL A 68 -0.15 15.35 3.84
N ARG A 69 0.82 14.43 3.76
CA ARG A 69 1.30 13.70 4.94
C ARG A 69 2.01 14.64 5.92
N ASP A 70 2.85 15.53 5.43
CA ASP A 70 3.61 16.47 6.24
C ASP A 70 2.70 17.52 6.88
N ASN A 71 1.64 17.98 6.20
CA ASN A 71 0.60 18.83 6.79
C ASN A 71 -0.20 18.09 7.86
N ASN A 72 -0.51 16.80 7.64
CA ASN A 72 -1.13 15.97 8.68
C ASN A 72 -0.21 15.76 9.90
N HIS A 73 1.11 15.80 9.72
CA HIS A 73 2.09 15.76 10.82
C HIS A 73 2.23 17.11 11.52
N LYS A 74 2.28 18.23 10.79
CA LYS A 74 2.37 19.58 11.37
C LYS A 74 1.12 19.97 12.16
N ASN A 75 -0.07 19.57 11.68
CA ASN A 75 -1.32 19.69 12.43
C ASN A 75 -1.36 18.78 13.68
N ALA A 76 -0.33 17.99 13.95
CA ALA A 76 -0.21 17.13 15.12
C ALA A 76 0.91 17.56 16.10
N GLU A 77 1.70 18.59 15.79
CA GLU A 77 2.87 19.05 16.58
C GLU A 77 2.64 20.38 17.32
N GLY A 78 1.46 20.55 17.96
CA GLY A 78 1.21 21.62 18.95
C GLY A 78 1.34 21.11 20.40
N PRO A 79 1.11 21.96 21.42
CA PRO A 79 0.96 21.55 22.84
C PRO A 79 -0.10 20.46 23.07
N GLU A 80 -0.96 20.20 22.08
CA GLU A 80 -1.79 18.99 21.96
C GLU A 80 -1.01 17.67 21.98
N LEU A 81 0.29 17.61 21.66
CA LEU A 81 1.03 16.35 21.54
C LEU A 81 1.28 15.66 22.88
N GLU A 82 1.54 16.44 23.94
CA GLU A 82 1.73 15.91 25.30
C GLU A 82 0.40 15.44 25.90
N ASP A 83 -0.67 16.24 25.73
CA ASP A 83 -2.06 15.85 26.03
C ASP A 83 -2.50 14.62 25.22
N ARG A 84 -2.05 14.50 23.97
CA ARG A 84 -2.36 13.36 23.09
C ARG A 84 -1.58 12.11 23.48
N LEU A 85 -0.35 12.23 23.97
CA LEU A 85 0.41 11.11 24.50
C LEU A 85 -0.25 10.59 25.77
N ASP A 86 -0.61 11.49 26.69
CA ASP A 86 -1.31 11.14 27.93
C ASP A 86 -2.67 10.50 27.63
N TYR A 87 -3.46 11.09 26.72
CA TYR A 87 -4.71 10.50 26.22
C TYR A 87 -4.51 9.08 25.67
N ASN A 88 -3.46 8.87 24.86
CA ASN A 88 -3.18 7.56 24.27
C ASN A 88 -2.76 6.55 25.34
N VAL A 89 -1.95 6.96 26.32
CA VAL A 89 -1.54 6.12 27.44
C VAL A 89 -2.75 5.74 28.29
N THR A 90 -3.59 6.71 28.64
CA THR A 90 -4.84 6.49 29.38
C THR A 90 -5.76 5.54 28.62
N PHE A 91 -5.98 5.77 27.33
CA PHE A 91 -6.74 4.86 26.48
C PHE A 91 -6.21 3.43 26.50
N VAL A 92 -4.89 3.24 26.32
CA VAL A 92 -4.27 1.91 26.31
C VAL A 92 -4.37 1.23 27.69
N ASN A 93 -4.27 2.00 28.78
CA ASN A 93 -4.47 1.49 30.13
C ASN A 93 -5.92 1.04 30.36
N LEU A 94 -6.91 1.83 29.91
CA LEU A 94 -8.32 1.48 29.99
C LEU A 94 -8.65 0.19 29.23
N VAL A 95 -8.03 0.00 28.06
CA VAL A 95 -8.16 -1.26 27.31
C VAL A 95 -7.44 -2.40 28.02
N ARG A 96 -6.24 -2.18 28.59
CA ARG A 96 -5.46 -3.18 29.34
C ARG A 96 -6.27 -3.80 30.49
N MET A 97 -7.01 -2.97 31.22
CA MET A 97 -7.87 -3.37 32.34
C MET A 97 -9.04 -4.28 31.91
N ARG A 98 -9.29 -4.42 30.60
CA ARG A 98 -10.41 -5.20 30.04
C ARG A 98 -9.90 -6.26 29.06
N PRO A 99 -9.39 -7.41 29.55
CA PRO A 99 -8.86 -8.49 28.71
C PRO A 99 -9.78 -8.92 27.56
N SER A 100 -11.10 -8.88 27.75
CA SER A 100 -12.11 -9.23 26.76
C SER A 100 -12.06 -8.37 25.48
N LEU A 101 -11.44 -7.19 25.52
CA LEU A 101 -11.28 -6.30 24.36
C LEU A 101 -10.14 -6.70 23.42
N TYR A 102 -9.20 -7.51 23.89
CA TYR A 102 -7.99 -7.86 23.12
C TYR A 102 -7.64 -9.34 23.11
N ASN A 103 -8.13 -10.11 24.08
CA ASN A 103 -8.01 -11.55 24.13
C ASN A 103 -9.13 -12.22 23.31
N GLY A 104 -8.76 -12.76 22.15
CA GLY A 104 -9.69 -13.43 21.24
C GLY A 104 -10.26 -14.76 21.76
N THR A 105 -9.75 -15.30 22.87
CA THR A 105 -10.32 -16.49 23.53
C THR A 105 -11.46 -16.14 24.49
N HIS A 106 -11.75 -14.85 24.69
CA HIS A 106 -12.81 -14.44 25.60
C HIS A 106 -14.18 -14.58 24.91
N PRO A 107 -15.15 -15.35 25.44
CA PRO A 107 -16.42 -15.67 24.77
C PRO A 107 -17.38 -14.48 24.55
N GLN A 108 -16.98 -13.26 24.91
CA GLN A 108 -17.84 -12.08 24.96
C GLN A 108 -17.05 -10.80 24.67
N SER A 109 -16.68 -10.56 23.41
CA SER A 109 -16.38 -9.20 22.96
C SER A 109 -17.70 -8.46 22.73
N ARG A 110 -18.29 -7.93 23.80
CA ARG A 110 -19.55 -7.17 23.69
C ARG A 110 -19.26 -5.75 23.18
N PRO A 111 -20.00 -5.25 22.19
CA PRO A 111 -19.92 -3.85 21.74
C PRO A 111 -20.02 -2.83 22.88
N THR A 112 -20.70 -3.19 23.98
CA THR A 112 -20.88 -2.36 25.18
C THR A 112 -19.57 -2.01 25.90
N LEU A 113 -18.57 -2.89 25.87
CA LEU A 113 -17.29 -2.65 26.56
C LEU A 113 -16.50 -1.50 25.94
N TRP A 114 -16.65 -1.27 24.63
CA TRP A 114 -16.04 -0.12 23.97
C TRP A 114 -16.73 1.18 24.36
N GLU A 115 -18.04 1.16 24.62
CA GLU A 115 -18.76 2.34 25.08
C GLU A 115 -18.40 2.69 26.53
N GLU A 116 -18.15 1.71 27.39
CA GLU A 116 -17.60 1.95 28.73
C GLU A 116 -16.21 2.60 28.68
N VAL A 117 -15.33 2.14 27.78
CA VAL A 117 -14.03 2.77 27.57
C VAL A 117 -14.19 4.21 27.06
N ALA A 118 -15.13 4.45 26.15
CA ALA A 118 -15.42 5.79 25.65
C ALA A 118 -15.96 6.71 26.75
N GLN A 119 -16.84 6.22 27.61
CA GLN A 119 -17.38 6.96 28.76
C GLN A 119 -16.25 7.38 29.73
N GLN A 120 -15.36 6.45 30.09
CA GLN A 120 -14.23 6.76 30.98
C GLN A 120 -13.22 7.71 30.34
N LEU A 121 -13.04 7.65 29.02
CA LEU A 121 -12.24 8.64 28.30
C LEU A 121 -12.87 10.03 28.30
N ARG A 122 -14.21 10.14 28.21
CA ARG A 122 -14.91 11.43 28.29
C ARG A 122 -14.84 12.03 29.70
N GLU A 123 -14.86 11.19 30.73
CA GLU A 123 -14.68 11.64 32.12
C GLU A 123 -13.27 12.18 32.37
N ALA A 124 -12.23 11.50 31.87
CA ALA A 124 -10.85 11.96 31.99
C ALA A 124 -10.55 13.15 31.06
N TYR A 125 -11.18 13.22 29.89
CA TYR A 125 -10.98 14.27 28.89
C TYR A 125 -12.34 14.75 28.35
N PRO A 126 -12.99 15.72 29.00
CA PRO A 126 -14.34 16.19 28.62
C PRO A 126 -14.44 16.75 27.20
N ALA A 127 -13.33 17.26 26.65
CA ALA A 127 -13.25 17.73 25.26
C ALA A 127 -13.22 16.59 24.22
N SER A 128 -13.03 15.34 24.63
CA SER A 128 -12.94 14.18 23.75
C SER A 128 -14.33 13.74 23.29
N ALA A 129 -14.62 13.84 21.98
CA ALA A 129 -15.81 13.25 21.36
C ALA A 129 -15.69 11.72 21.18
N ALA A 130 -15.10 11.00 22.15
CA ALA A 130 -14.89 9.56 22.07
C ALA A 130 -16.23 8.83 22.04
N SER A 131 -16.36 7.85 21.15
CA SER A 131 -17.46 6.87 21.12
C SER A 131 -16.88 5.47 21.14
N GLY A 132 -17.69 4.45 21.49
CA GLY A 132 -17.20 3.07 21.47
C GLY A 132 -16.69 2.62 20.09
N VAL A 133 -17.33 3.07 19.01
CA VAL A 133 -16.91 2.78 17.64
C VAL A 133 -15.53 3.39 17.34
N GLU A 134 -15.32 4.65 17.73
CA GLU A 134 -14.03 5.31 17.52
C GLU A 134 -12.93 4.68 18.37
N CYS A 135 -13.23 4.31 19.62
CA CYS A 135 -12.30 3.60 20.50
C CYS A 135 -11.86 2.27 19.88
N LYS A 136 -12.80 1.47 19.37
CA LYS A 136 -12.49 0.20 18.70
C LYS A 136 -11.59 0.43 17.48
N ARG A 137 -11.94 1.38 16.61
CA ARG A 137 -11.16 1.70 15.40
C ARG A 137 -9.75 2.18 15.76
N ARG A 138 -9.63 3.01 16.79
CA ARG A 138 -8.33 3.51 17.29
C ARG A 138 -7.49 2.37 17.84
N TRP A 139 -8.09 1.46 18.60
CA TRP A 139 -7.42 0.26 19.10
C TRP A 139 -6.91 -0.65 17.99
N GLU A 140 -7.70 -0.87 16.93
CA GLU A 140 -7.28 -1.66 15.77
C GLU A 140 -6.06 -1.06 15.08
N LYS A 141 -6.04 0.27 14.89
CA LYS A 141 -4.87 0.98 14.36
C LYS A 141 -3.65 0.82 15.25
N PHE A 142 -3.82 0.95 16.58
CA PHE A 142 -2.75 0.78 17.55
C PHE A 142 -2.17 -0.63 17.53
N ARG A 143 -3.03 -1.65 17.52
CA ARG A 143 -2.59 -3.06 17.39
C ARG A 143 -1.88 -3.31 16.07
N TYR A 144 -2.39 -2.78 14.97
CA TYR A 144 -1.73 -2.91 13.66
C TYR A 144 -0.35 -2.27 13.67
N SER A 145 -0.24 -1.02 14.12
CA SER A 145 1.04 -0.30 14.18
C SER A 145 2.05 -1.00 15.09
N TYR A 146 1.63 -1.47 16.27
CA TYR A 146 2.50 -2.20 17.19
C TYR A 146 2.92 -3.58 16.62
N ASN A 147 2.03 -4.28 15.90
CA ASN A 147 2.41 -5.50 15.19
C ASN A 147 3.46 -5.22 14.10
N ILE A 148 3.29 -4.15 13.32
CA ILE A 148 4.27 -3.75 12.31
C ILE A 148 5.61 -3.37 12.97
N PHE A 149 5.60 -2.67 14.10
CA PHE A 149 6.79 -2.36 14.90
C PHE A 149 7.54 -3.63 15.31
N LEU A 150 6.83 -4.61 15.87
CA LEU A 150 7.42 -5.89 16.25
C LEU A 150 8.01 -6.65 15.04
N ARG A 151 7.45 -6.46 13.83
CA ARG A 151 7.92 -7.13 12.60
C ARG A 151 9.10 -6.44 11.91
N LYS A 152 9.11 -5.10 11.88
CA LYS A 152 10.03 -4.30 11.06
C LYS A 152 11.06 -3.53 11.91
N GLY A 153 10.99 -3.65 13.22
CA GLY A 153 11.89 -2.96 14.15
C GLY A 153 11.67 -1.44 14.20
N TYR A 154 12.71 -0.73 14.62
CA TYR A 154 12.67 0.69 15.03
C TYR A 154 12.23 1.70 13.95
N ARG A 155 12.07 1.30 12.69
CA ARG A 155 11.61 2.20 11.60
C ARG A 155 10.13 2.59 11.71
N PHE A 156 9.35 1.93 12.58
CA PHE A 156 7.93 2.21 12.74
C PHE A 156 7.54 2.26 14.22
N ARG A 157 7.91 3.34 14.93
CA ARG A 157 7.59 3.52 16.35
C ARG A 157 6.12 3.97 16.53
N PRO A 158 5.25 3.18 17.19
CA PRO A 158 3.90 3.60 17.50
C PRO A 158 3.90 4.66 18.60
N TRP A 159 3.98 5.93 18.18
CA TRP A 159 3.64 7.13 18.94
C TRP A 159 4.22 7.22 20.37
N GLY A 160 5.37 6.60 20.66
CA GLY A 160 6.02 6.66 21.98
C GLY A 160 5.33 5.87 23.09
N ILE A 161 4.34 5.03 22.75
CA ILE A 161 3.53 4.25 23.71
C ILE A 161 3.90 2.77 23.72
N GLU A 162 5.01 2.37 23.08
CA GLU A 162 5.43 0.97 22.89
C GLU A 162 5.47 0.17 24.20
N ARG A 163 5.97 0.81 25.27
CA ARG A 163 6.07 0.19 26.61
C ARG A 163 4.69 -0.19 27.16
N HIS A 164 3.67 0.59 26.85
CA HIS A 164 2.29 0.39 27.31
C HIS A 164 1.58 -0.74 26.55
N PHE A 165 2.12 -1.19 25.41
CA PHE A 165 1.59 -2.30 24.60
C PHE A 165 2.23 -3.65 24.91
N ARG A 166 3.25 -3.73 25.78
CA ARG A 166 3.95 -4.99 26.09
C ARG A 166 3.01 -6.10 26.56
N PHE A 167 1.95 -5.76 27.29
CA PHE A 167 0.95 -6.73 27.75
C PHE A 167 0.22 -7.45 26.60
N LEU A 168 0.22 -6.88 25.39
CA LEU A 168 -0.38 -7.52 24.22
C LEU A 168 0.51 -8.58 23.59
N ILE A 169 1.81 -8.64 23.90
CA ILE A 169 2.74 -9.58 23.25
C ILE A 169 2.21 -11.03 23.27
N PRO A 170 1.68 -11.56 24.40
CA PRO A 170 1.13 -12.92 24.43
C PRO A 170 -0.17 -13.12 23.61
N PHE A 171 -0.94 -12.04 23.39
CA PHE A 171 -2.27 -12.08 22.75
C PHE A 171 -2.26 -11.64 21.29
N LEU A 172 -1.21 -10.95 20.88
CA LEU A 172 -0.86 -10.79 19.49
C LEU A 172 -0.40 -12.16 19.05
N GLN A 173 -1.38 -12.99 18.65
CA GLN A 173 -1.10 -14.25 17.96
C GLN A 173 -0.06 -13.90 16.91
N TYR A 174 1.17 -14.34 17.16
CA TYR A 174 2.22 -14.31 16.17
C TYR A 174 1.87 -15.44 15.19
N ARG A 175 0.73 -15.30 14.49
CA ARG A 175 0.51 -15.91 13.18
C ARG A 175 1.41 -15.15 12.23
N VAL A 176 2.71 -15.40 12.35
CA VAL A 176 3.47 -15.73 11.15
C VAL A 176 2.61 -16.82 10.52
N PRO A 177 1.99 -16.60 9.34
CA PRO A 177 1.57 -17.74 8.55
C PRO A 177 2.80 -18.64 8.56
N ASP A 178 2.68 -19.86 9.10
CA ASP A 178 3.82 -20.66 9.52
C ASP A 178 4.96 -20.41 8.54
N ARG A 179 6.09 -19.89 9.03
CA ARG A 179 7.19 -19.46 8.14
C ARG A 179 7.49 -20.58 7.16
N VAL A 180 7.32 -21.83 7.62
CA VAL A 180 7.37 -23.07 6.85
C VAL A 180 6.28 -23.16 5.78
N ASP A 181 5.00 -22.93 6.07
CA ASP A 181 3.91 -22.96 5.07
C ASP A 181 4.03 -21.83 4.05
N ALA A 182 4.37 -20.60 4.50
CA ALA A 182 4.58 -19.47 3.59
C ALA A 182 5.81 -19.67 2.70
N TYR A 183 6.85 -20.31 3.22
CA TYR A 183 8.05 -20.71 2.47
C TYR A 183 7.74 -21.84 1.49
N ARG A 184 7.01 -22.87 1.92
CA ARG A 184 6.57 -23.99 1.06
C ARG A 184 5.71 -23.50 -0.10
N ALA A 185 4.73 -22.63 0.17
CA ALA A 185 3.91 -22.03 -0.87
C ALA A 185 4.72 -21.13 -1.81
N ALA A 186 5.75 -20.43 -1.31
CA ALA A 186 6.63 -19.63 -2.16
C ALA A 186 7.50 -20.52 -3.07
N ARG A 187 8.06 -21.61 -2.54
CA ARG A 187 8.83 -22.59 -3.34
C ARG A 187 7.98 -23.26 -4.40
N GLN A 188 6.80 -23.72 -4.04
CA GLN A 188 5.86 -24.32 -5.00
C GLN A 188 5.51 -23.33 -6.12
N LEU A 189 5.27 -22.07 -5.79
CA LEU A 189 5.04 -21.03 -6.79
C LEU A 189 6.26 -20.84 -7.70
N ILE A 190 7.47 -20.81 -7.14
CA ILE A 190 8.72 -20.68 -7.92
C ILE A 190 8.89 -21.87 -8.87
N ASP A 191 8.70 -23.09 -8.39
CA ASP A 191 8.88 -24.30 -9.19
C ASP A 191 7.85 -24.37 -10.34
N LEU A 192 6.60 -23.97 -10.08
CA LEU A 192 5.58 -23.83 -11.11
C LEU A 192 5.91 -22.73 -12.11
N VAL A 193 6.35 -21.56 -11.67
CA VAL A 193 6.73 -20.48 -12.61
C VAL A 193 7.93 -20.91 -13.47
N ARG A 194 8.88 -21.67 -12.90
CA ARG A 194 10.05 -22.20 -13.63
C ARG A 194 9.66 -23.12 -14.79
N SER A 195 8.51 -23.81 -14.73
CA SER A 195 8.03 -24.64 -15.84
C SER A 195 7.42 -23.84 -17.00
N TYR A 196 7.23 -22.52 -16.85
CA TYR A 196 6.67 -21.65 -17.88
C TYR A 196 7.62 -20.47 -18.18
N PRO A 197 8.65 -20.67 -19.03
CA PRO A 197 9.63 -19.63 -19.35
C PRO A 197 9.03 -18.29 -19.80
N CYS A 198 7.93 -18.34 -20.58
CA CYS A 198 7.20 -17.17 -21.06
C CYS A 198 6.80 -16.18 -19.94
N LEU A 199 6.70 -16.63 -18.69
CA LEU A 199 6.38 -15.79 -17.53
C LEU A 199 7.55 -14.89 -17.09
N TYR A 200 8.79 -15.19 -17.45
CA TYR A 200 9.98 -14.46 -16.97
C TYR A 200 11.04 -14.15 -18.04
N ASP A 201 11.07 -14.84 -19.18
CA ASP A 201 12.04 -14.61 -20.26
C ASP A 201 11.52 -13.71 -21.39
N GLY A 202 10.22 -13.41 -21.39
CA GLY A 202 9.56 -12.57 -22.39
C GLY A 202 9.28 -13.23 -23.74
N SER A 203 9.44 -14.55 -23.86
CA SER A 203 9.42 -15.29 -25.14
C SER A 203 8.05 -15.51 -25.79
N ASP A 204 6.94 -15.20 -25.11
CA ASP A 204 5.61 -15.11 -25.74
C ASP A 204 4.67 -14.31 -24.84
N ARG A 205 4.03 -13.26 -25.36
CA ARG A 205 3.07 -12.43 -24.61
C ARG A 205 1.69 -13.06 -24.51
N HIS A 206 1.25 -13.81 -25.52
CA HIS A 206 -0.10 -14.35 -25.58
C HIS A 206 -0.23 -15.63 -24.73
N ALA A 207 0.86 -16.38 -24.58
CA ALA A 207 0.92 -17.57 -23.73
C ALA A 207 0.93 -17.30 -22.22
N LYS A 208 1.04 -16.03 -21.78
CA LYS A 208 1.15 -15.69 -20.34
C LYS A 208 -0.14 -15.93 -19.57
N THR A 209 -1.29 -15.65 -20.18
CA THR A 209 -2.60 -15.83 -19.52
C THR A 209 -2.80 -17.30 -19.19
N ASP A 210 -2.65 -18.18 -20.18
CA ASP A 210 -2.77 -19.63 -20.02
C ASP A 210 -1.73 -20.19 -19.03
N ALA A 211 -0.51 -19.66 -19.05
CA ALA A 211 0.54 -20.03 -18.10
C ALA A 211 0.18 -19.65 -16.65
N TRP A 212 -0.39 -18.46 -16.41
CA TRP A 212 -0.84 -18.07 -15.06
C TRP A 212 -2.06 -18.86 -14.58
N GLU A 213 -2.95 -19.26 -15.49
CA GLU A 213 -4.05 -20.17 -15.19
C GLU A 213 -3.54 -21.56 -14.77
N ALA A 214 -2.55 -22.10 -15.49
CA ALA A 214 -1.92 -23.35 -15.14
C ALA A 214 -1.18 -23.29 -13.80
N VAL A 215 -0.45 -22.19 -13.53
CA VAL A 215 0.21 -21.95 -12.23
C VAL A 215 -0.81 -21.88 -11.09
N ALA A 216 -1.94 -21.19 -11.28
CA ALA A 216 -2.99 -21.10 -10.26
C ALA A 216 -3.57 -22.48 -9.94
N LYS A 217 -3.90 -23.26 -10.98
CA LYS A 217 -4.37 -24.64 -10.83
C LYS A 217 -3.35 -25.51 -10.07
N GLY A 218 -2.06 -25.34 -10.34
CA GLY A 218 -0.96 -26.05 -9.65
C GLY A 218 -0.75 -25.62 -8.19
N MET A 219 -1.15 -24.40 -7.83
CA MET A 219 -1.10 -23.88 -6.46
C MET A 219 -2.28 -24.36 -5.59
N GLY A 220 -3.33 -24.90 -6.21
CA GLY A 220 -4.52 -25.46 -5.55
C GLY A 220 -5.83 -24.80 -5.99
N GLU A 221 -6.96 -25.46 -5.75
CA GLU A 221 -8.28 -25.05 -6.26
C GLU A 221 -8.76 -23.67 -5.80
N ALA A 222 -8.26 -23.17 -4.67
CA ALA A 222 -8.60 -21.86 -4.13
C ALA A 222 -7.70 -20.72 -4.65
N ALA A 223 -6.61 -21.02 -5.35
CA ALA A 223 -5.67 -20.02 -5.82
C ALA A 223 -6.12 -19.42 -7.15
N THR A 224 -6.06 -18.08 -7.26
CA THR A 224 -6.37 -17.39 -8.52
C THR A 224 -5.08 -17.03 -9.29
N PRO A 225 -5.14 -16.92 -10.64
CA PRO A 225 -4.00 -16.47 -11.45
C PRO A 225 -3.42 -15.13 -10.97
N LEU A 226 -4.32 -14.20 -10.63
CA LEU A 226 -3.96 -12.87 -10.15
C LEU A 226 -3.23 -12.91 -8.80
N GLU A 227 -3.65 -13.77 -7.88
CA GLU A 227 -2.97 -13.94 -6.59
C GLU A 227 -1.57 -14.54 -6.76
N CYS A 228 -1.42 -15.51 -7.65
CA CYS A 228 -0.13 -16.13 -7.97
C CYS A 228 0.83 -15.10 -8.59
N LEU A 229 0.35 -14.31 -9.57
CA LEU A 229 1.11 -13.22 -10.16
C LEU A 229 1.56 -12.19 -9.11
N ARG A 230 0.65 -11.75 -8.22
CA ARG A 230 1.00 -10.79 -7.15
C ARG A 230 2.04 -11.35 -6.18
N LYS A 231 1.94 -12.63 -5.83
CA LYS A 231 2.92 -13.30 -4.97
C LYS A 231 4.27 -13.36 -5.69
N TRP A 232 4.27 -13.78 -6.95
CA TRP A 232 5.46 -13.88 -7.78
C TRP A 232 6.20 -12.54 -7.90
N LEU A 233 5.49 -11.45 -8.20
CA LEU A 233 6.09 -10.13 -8.33
C LEU A 233 6.72 -9.65 -7.01
N LYS A 234 6.09 -9.91 -5.87
CA LYS A 234 6.69 -9.60 -4.57
C LYS A 234 7.98 -10.39 -4.33
N LEU A 235 8.05 -11.64 -4.80
CA LEU A 235 9.27 -12.45 -4.71
C LEU A 235 10.35 -11.88 -5.64
N ARG A 236 10.00 -11.60 -6.90
CA ARG A 236 10.90 -11.02 -7.90
C ARG A 236 11.44 -9.67 -7.49
N ASP A 237 10.59 -8.73 -7.06
CA ASP A 237 10.99 -7.40 -6.58
C ASP A 237 11.82 -7.48 -5.30
N GLY A 238 11.57 -8.49 -4.47
CA GLY A 238 12.39 -8.80 -3.30
C GLY A 238 13.79 -9.24 -3.72
N PHE A 239 13.88 -10.15 -4.68
CA PHE A 239 15.12 -10.68 -5.21
C PHE A 239 15.93 -9.64 -6.01
N GLN A 240 15.29 -8.83 -6.84
CA GLN A 240 15.95 -7.73 -7.56
C GLN A 240 16.53 -6.70 -6.58
N ARG A 241 15.83 -6.40 -5.48
CA ARG A 241 16.38 -5.57 -4.40
C ARG A 241 17.55 -6.25 -3.69
N HIS A 242 17.48 -7.55 -3.45
CA HIS A 242 18.60 -8.32 -2.89
C HIS A 242 19.85 -8.23 -3.78
N LEU A 243 19.68 -8.38 -5.11
CA LEU A 243 20.78 -8.27 -6.07
C LEU A 243 21.39 -6.85 -6.11
N ARG A 244 20.59 -5.79 -5.97
CA ARG A 244 21.06 -4.40 -6.02
C ARG A 244 21.64 -3.89 -4.69
N ASP A 245 20.93 -4.13 -3.60
CA ASP A 245 21.19 -3.49 -2.30
C ASP A 245 22.06 -4.36 -1.38
N GLY A 246 22.39 -5.59 -1.81
CA GLY A 246 23.17 -6.56 -1.05
C GLY A 246 22.36 -7.33 0.00
N LYS A 247 23.06 -8.24 0.68
CA LYS A 247 22.52 -9.35 1.48
C LYS A 247 21.50 -8.96 2.56
N ASP A 248 21.35 -7.71 3.00
CA ASP A 248 20.48 -7.39 4.13
C ASP A 248 18.96 -7.43 3.83
N LEU A 249 18.57 -7.65 2.56
CA LEU A 249 17.19 -7.83 2.13
C LEU A 249 16.96 -9.23 1.58
N HIS A 250 17.20 -10.28 2.38
CA HIS A 250 16.89 -11.66 2.03
C HIS A 250 15.37 -11.81 1.73
N PRO A 251 14.95 -12.14 0.49
CA PRO A 251 13.59 -12.62 0.24
C PRO A 251 13.39 -13.98 0.92
N ARG A 252 13.32 -14.01 2.25
CA ARG A 252 12.83 -15.14 3.06
C ARG A 252 13.56 -16.49 2.89
N GLY A 253 14.82 -16.52 2.43
CA GLY A 253 15.57 -17.78 2.35
C GLY A 253 15.31 -18.60 1.08
N ILE A 254 14.69 -18.00 0.06
CA ILE A 254 14.41 -18.61 -1.26
C ILE A 254 15.33 -18.05 -2.37
N GLU A 255 16.46 -17.46 -2.00
CA GLU A 255 17.37 -16.77 -2.92
C GLU A 255 17.95 -17.74 -3.95
N GLU A 256 18.41 -18.92 -3.50
CA GLU A 256 18.97 -19.95 -4.37
C GLU A 256 17.93 -20.45 -5.40
N GLU A 257 16.67 -20.58 -4.98
CA GLU A 257 15.57 -20.99 -5.85
C GLU A 257 15.23 -19.93 -6.91
N LEU A 258 15.56 -18.66 -6.69
CA LEU A 258 15.31 -17.55 -7.61
C LEU A 258 16.49 -17.23 -8.54
N ARG A 259 17.66 -17.88 -8.37
CA ARG A 259 18.86 -17.59 -9.17
C ARG A 259 18.69 -17.82 -10.67
N PHE A 260 17.76 -18.69 -11.08
CA PHE A 260 17.46 -18.86 -12.51
C PHE A 260 16.94 -17.57 -13.18
N LEU A 261 16.49 -16.58 -12.39
CA LEU A 261 16.10 -15.26 -12.90
C LEU A 261 17.29 -14.33 -13.14
N GLU A 262 18.47 -14.60 -12.59
CA GLU A 262 19.65 -13.70 -12.69
C GLU A 262 19.96 -13.28 -14.14
N PRO A 263 19.99 -14.18 -15.14
CA PRO A 263 20.27 -13.80 -16.52
C PRO A 263 19.22 -12.85 -17.12
N TYR A 264 17.96 -13.00 -16.69
CA TYR A 264 16.84 -12.22 -17.21
C TYR A 264 16.68 -10.88 -16.48
N LEU A 265 17.17 -10.78 -15.25
CA LEU A 265 17.16 -9.54 -14.46
C LEU A 265 18.40 -8.67 -14.69
N ALA A 266 19.55 -9.28 -15.00
CA ALA A 266 20.81 -8.56 -15.26
C ALA A 266 20.87 -7.89 -16.65
N THR A 267 20.11 -8.41 -17.61
CA THR A 267 20.12 -7.93 -19.01
C THR A 267 19.46 -6.55 -19.17
N GLU A 268 18.75 -6.04 -18.16
CA GLU A 268 18.22 -4.65 -18.14
C GLU A 268 19.32 -3.58 -17.93
N GLY A 269 20.60 -3.97 -17.79
CA GLY A 269 21.71 -3.07 -17.48
C GLY A 269 22.66 -2.66 -18.61
N SER A 270 22.52 -3.13 -19.87
CA SER A 270 23.57 -2.88 -20.89
C SER A 270 23.11 -2.67 -22.34
N VAL A 271 21.84 -2.34 -22.60
CA VAL A 271 21.45 -1.82 -23.92
C VAL A 271 20.56 -0.60 -23.71
N ALA A 272 21.10 0.55 -24.11
CA ALA A 272 20.34 1.79 -24.26
C ALA A 272 19.14 1.55 -25.17
N GLU A 273 18.00 2.16 -24.80
CA GLU A 273 16.89 2.44 -25.70
C GLU A 273 16.28 1.23 -26.43
N GLN A 274 15.57 0.38 -25.69
CA GLN A 274 14.34 -0.26 -26.16
C GLN A 274 13.59 -0.81 -24.94
N GLY A 275 12.71 0.02 -24.36
CA GLY A 275 11.82 -0.40 -23.28
C GLY A 275 10.87 -1.48 -23.79
N LEU A 276 11.10 -2.73 -23.38
CA LEU A 276 10.05 -3.73 -23.40
C LEU A 276 9.08 -3.40 -22.26
N PRO A 277 7.76 -3.30 -22.54
CA PRO A 277 6.74 -2.97 -21.57
C PRO A 277 6.56 -4.17 -20.64
N VAL A 278 7.26 -4.14 -19.51
CA VAL A 278 6.73 -4.79 -18.31
C VAL A 278 5.53 -3.94 -17.92
N ASP A 279 4.38 -4.59 -17.81
CA ASP A 279 3.08 -4.00 -17.51
C ASP A 279 3.00 -3.46 -16.06
N GLU A 280 3.91 -2.55 -15.71
CA GLU A 280 3.84 -1.73 -14.50
C GLU A 280 2.54 -0.90 -14.51
N ASP A 281 1.99 -0.60 -15.68
CA ASP A 281 0.72 0.09 -15.86
C ASP A 281 -0.49 -0.81 -15.52
N GLU A 282 -0.56 -2.08 -15.95
CA GLU A 282 -1.59 -3.03 -15.47
C GLU A 282 -1.54 -3.20 -13.95
N LEU A 283 -0.34 -3.36 -13.39
CA LEU A 283 -0.18 -3.63 -11.97
C LEU A 283 -0.43 -2.42 -11.08
N PHE A 284 -0.03 -1.23 -11.54
CA PHE A 284 -0.31 0.04 -10.88
C PHE A 284 -1.82 0.28 -10.79
N VAL A 285 -2.54 0.08 -11.89
CA VAL A 285 -3.99 0.33 -11.87
C VAL A 285 -4.72 -0.77 -11.08
N MET A 286 -4.27 -2.03 -11.13
CA MET A 286 -4.87 -3.08 -10.29
C MET A 286 -4.60 -2.94 -8.78
N GLN A 287 -3.45 -2.39 -8.36
CA GLN A 287 -3.16 -2.11 -6.94
C GLN A 287 -3.91 -0.86 -6.42
N PHE A 288 -4.14 0.14 -7.27
CA PHE A 288 -4.89 1.35 -6.93
C PHE A 288 -6.41 1.08 -6.83
N VAL A 289 -6.97 0.22 -7.69
CA VAL A 289 -8.38 -0.20 -7.69
C VAL A 289 -8.79 -0.89 -6.37
N GLU A 290 -7.94 -1.74 -5.80
CA GLU A 290 -8.22 -2.41 -4.52
C GLU A 290 -8.16 -1.48 -3.30
N GLY A 291 -7.31 -0.45 -3.35
CA GLY A 291 -7.21 0.56 -2.28
C GLY A 291 -8.43 1.47 -2.22
N MET A 292 -8.98 1.84 -3.39
CA MET A 292 -10.18 2.69 -3.48
C MET A 292 -11.49 1.92 -3.26
N GLY A 293 -11.54 0.64 -3.63
CA GLY A 293 -12.70 -0.23 -3.36
C GLY A 293 -12.99 -0.43 -1.86
N ARG A 294 -12.05 -0.06 -0.98
CA ARG A 294 -12.19 -0.12 0.49
C ARG A 294 -12.58 1.23 1.11
N MET A 295 -12.71 2.30 0.33
CA MET A 295 -13.09 3.62 0.82
C MET A 295 -14.61 3.79 0.77
N SER A 296 -15.23 4.19 1.88
CA SER A 296 -16.63 4.59 1.86
C SER A 296 -16.82 5.79 0.92
N ALA A 297 -18.04 5.99 0.40
CA ALA A 297 -18.37 7.15 -0.43
C ALA A 297 -17.98 8.48 0.24
N SER A 298 -18.11 8.55 1.56
CA SER A 298 -17.70 9.69 2.39
C SER A 298 -16.17 9.88 2.45
N GLN A 299 -15.37 8.81 2.55
CA GLN A 299 -13.91 8.89 2.49
C GLN A 299 -13.42 9.31 1.11
N ASN A 300 -14.08 8.82 0.05
CA ASN A 300 -13.79 9.22 -1.32
C ASN A 300 -14.09 10.70 -1.56
N ARG A 301 -15.22 11.20 -1.03
CA ARG A 301 -15.58 12.62 -1.12
C ARG A 301 -14.63 13.52 -0.34
N LEU A 302 -14.24 13.11 0.88
CA LEU A 302 -13.27 13.87 1.70
C LEU A 302 -11.90 13.92 1.03
N PHE A 303 -11.42 12.79 0.49
CA PHE A 303 -10.16 12.73 -0.24
C PHE A 303 -10.16 13.69 -1.45
N ARG A 304 -11.27 13.75 -2.20
CA ARG A 304 -11.44 14.67 -3.33
C ARG A 304 -11.43 16.14 -2.88
N ILE A 305 -12.10 16.47 -1.78
CA ILE A 305 -12.16 17.84 -1.24
C ILE A 305 -10.80 18.29 -0.71
N GLU A 306 -10.12 17.45 0.07
CA GLU A 306 -8.80 17.78 0.64
C GLU A 306 -7.70 17.79 -0.42
N ALA A 307 -7.79 16.97 -1.46
CA ALA A 307 -6.88 17.05 -2.60
C ALA A 307 -7.00 18.39 -3.35
N ILE A 308 -8.24 18.89 -3.52
CA ILE A 308 -8.49 20.19 -4.14
C ILE A 308 -8.02 21.35 -3.24
N ARG A 309 -8.25 21.25 -1.92
CA ARG A 309 -7.79 22.25 -0.95
C ARG A 309 -6.28 22.29 -0.84
N ALA A 310 -5.62 21.14 -0.74
CA ALA A 310 -4.16 21.05 -0.69
C ALA A 310 -3.51 21.60 -1.97
N VAL A 311 -4.14 21.39 -3.13
CA VAL A 311 -3.67 21.99 -4.39
C VAL A 311 -3.80 23.52 -4.33
N ARG A 312 -4.89 24.08 -3.80
CA ARG A 312 -5.06 25.54 -3.66
C ARG A 312 -4.09 26.16 -2.64
N GLU A 313 -3.89 25.54 -1.49
CA GLU A 313 -2.94 26.02 -0.47
C GLU A 313 -1.47 25.98 -0.92
N ILE A 314 -1.14 25.09 -1.86
CA ILE A 314 0.18 25.04 -2.50
C ILE A 314 0.33 26.14 -3.58
N LEU A 315 -0.77 26.70 -4.06
CA LEU A 315 -0.82 27.73 -5.10
C LEU A 315 -0.94 29.15 -4.53
N ASP A 316 -1.52 29.29 -3.33
CA ASP A 316 -1.74 30.58 -2.66
C ASP A 316 -0.64 30.96 -1.63
N GLY A 317 0.39 30.13 -1.45
CA GLY A 317 1.57 30.39 -0.61
C GLY A 317 2.87 30.05 -1.34
#